data_AF-A0A959DAS8-F1
#
_entry.id   AF-A0A959DAS8-F1
#
_cell.length_a   1.000
_cell.length_b   1.000
_cell.length_c   1.000
_cell.angle_alpha   90.00
_cell.angle_beta   90.00
_cell.angle_gamma   90.00
#
_symmetry.space_group_name_H-M   'P 1'
#
loop_
_entity.id
_entity.type
_entity.pdbx_description
1 polymer ?
#
loop_
_entity_poly.entity_id
_entity_poly.type
_entity_poly.pdbx_seq_one_letter_code
_entity_poly.pdbx_strand_id
1 'polypeptide(L)'
;MNKPLSFFKLGILFFFSFFLYSCNGQDGLVHNVEEFKLAVANAQPGDKITLANGVWLDAELLLEGKGTEEAPITLTVQEKGKVLLEGQSSLRLAGEHLVVEGLVFKHGYTPTSEVISFRKNKETLCNHCRVTECVIDNYNNPERFESDYWVGIYGKNNRFDHNYLVGKRNVGVTLAVRLNTAESQENNHLIDHNYFGHHPILGSNGGETLRIGTSHYSLTNSNTIV
;
A
#
# COMPACT_ATOMS: atom_id res chain seq x y z
N MET A 1 71.04 46.85 11.28
CA MET A 1 70.81 45.40 11.09
C MET A 1 69.46 45.06 11.69
N ASN A 2 68.41 45.08 10.86
CA ASN A 2 67.04 44.77 11.26
C ASN A 2 66.72 43.32 10.89
N LYS A 3 66.37 42.48 11.86
CA LYS A 3 65.73 41.18 11.62
C LYS A 3 64.26 41.27 12.05
N PRO A 4 63.28 40.87 11.21
CA PRO A 4 61.88 40.87 11.58
C PRO A 4 61.49 39.58 12.33
N LEU A 5 60.56 39.73 13.29
CA LEU A 5 59.86 38.64 13.96
C LEU A 5 58.93 37.93 12.97
N SER A 6 59.07 36.63 12.83
CA SER A 6 58.14 35.75 12.10
C SER A 6 57.00 35.32 13.03
N PHE A 7 55.76 35.69 12.69
CA PHE A 7 54.55 35.14 13.31
C PHE A 7 54.16 33.86 12.58
N PHE A 8 54.27 32.72 13.25
CA PHE A 8 53.83 31.42 12.78
C PHE A 8 52.30 31.32 12.97
N LYS A 9 51.52 31.40 11.88
CA LYS A 9 50.07 31.09 11.91
C LYS A 9 49.88 29.57 11.87
N LEU A 10 49.48 29.00 13.00
CA LEU A 10 49.10 27.60 13.14
C LEU A 10 47.67 27.42 12.56
N GLY A 11 47.57 26.83 11.37
CA GLY A 11 46.29 26.44 10.77
C GLY A 11 45.78 25.14 11.40
N ILE A 12 44.68 25.20 12.13
CA ILE A 12 43.96 24.02 12.63
C ILE A 12 43.01 23.56 11.52
N LEU A 13 43.38 22.47 10.84
CA LEU A 13 42.53 21.79 9.86
C LEU A 13 41.59 20.84 10.63
N PHE A 14 40.31 21.22 10.77
CA PHE A 14 39.28 20.33 11.33
C PHE A 14 38.90 19.29 10.28
N PHE A 15 39.48 18.09 10.39
CA PHE A 15 39.07 16.92 9.60
C PHE A 15 37.73 16.42 10.14
N PHE A 16 36.64 16.79 9.48
CA PHE A 16 35.30 16.26 9.76
C PHE A 16 35.26 14.81 9.24
N SER A 17 35.53 13.85 10.13
CA SER A 17 35.36 12.43 9.85
C SER A 17 33.86 12.14 9.69
N PHE A 18 33.39 12.05 8.45
CA PHE A 18 32.10 11.48 8.12
C PHE A 18 32.16 9.99 8.42
N PHE A 19 31.68 9.58 9.60
CA PHE A 19 31.40 8.19 9.90
C PHE A 19 30.19 7.76 9.05
N LEU A 20 30.46 7.12 7.92
CA LEU A 20 29.43 6.37 7.19
C LEU A 20 29.10 5.13 8.02
N TYR A 21 28.05 5.22 8.84
CA TYR A 21 27.40 4.04 9.38
C TYR A 21 26.74 3.30 8.21
N SER A 22 27.41 2.26 7.73
CA SER A 22 26.75 1.25 6.90
C SER A 22 25.91 0.39 7.85
N CYS A 23 24.62 0.72 7.97
CA CYS A 23 23.67 -0.14 8.66
C CYS A 23 23.35 -1.32 7.73
N ASN A 24 23.91 -2.49 8.05
CA ASN A 24 23.55 -3.78 7.46
C ASN A 24 22.81 -4.60 8.53
N GLY A 25 21.76 -4.02 9.10
CA GLY A 25 20.71 -4.74 9.82
C GLY A 25 19.56 -5.03 8.84
N GLN A 26 18.74 -6.06 9.10
CA GLN A 26 17.43 -6.19 8.45
C GLN A 26 16.53 -5.05 8.96
N ASP A 27 16.83 -3.82 8.56
CA ASP A 27 16.14 -2.62 9.01
C ASP A 27 14.68 -2.71 8.55
N GLY A 28 13.77 -2.70 9.53
CA GLY A 28 12.32 -2.69 9.32
C GLY A 28 11.60 -4.05 9.39
N LEU A 29 12.27 -5.15 9.78
CA LEU A 29 11.56 -6.41 10.06
C LEU A 29 10.65 -6.27 11.30
N VAL A 30 9.34 -6.51 11.13
CA VAL A 30 8.32 -6.45 12.19
C VAL A 30 7.62 -7.79 12.31
N HIS A 31 7.26 -8.18 13.54
CA HIS A 31 6.75 -9.51 13.87
C HIS A 31 5.27 -9.51 14.28
N ASN A 32 4.70 -8.34 14.54
CA ASN A 32 3.32 -8.19 14.97
C ASN A 32 2.78 -6.79 14.60
N VAL A 33 1.47 -6.61 14.78
CA VAL A 33 0.75 -5.37 14.42
C VAL A 33 1.26 -4.16 15.20
N GLU A 34 1.70 -4.32 16.45
CA GLU A 34 2.20 -3.19 17.25
C GLU A 34 3.57 -2.73 16.76
N GLU A 35 4.48 -3.65 16.44
CA GLU A 35 5.74 -3.33 15.77
C GLU A 35 5.52 -2.68 14.40
N PHE A 36 4.56 -3.17 13.61
CA PHE A 36 4.17 -2.56 12.34
C PHE A 36 3.69 -1.11 12.54
N LYS A 37 2.79 -0.86 13.50
CA LYS A 37 2.30 0.51 13.79
C LYS A 37 3.43 1.45 14.18
N LEU A 38 4.36 0.99 15.01
CA LEU A 38 5.53 1.76 15.41
C LEU A 38 6.46 2.03 14.22
N ALA A 39 6.67 1.06 13.34
CA ALA A 39 7.46 1.24 12.13
C ALA A 39 6.82 2.28 11.19
N VAL A 40 5.50 2.19 10.94
CA VAL A 40 4.76 3.16 10.13
C VAL A 40 4.85 4.57 10.71
N ALA A 41 4.69 4.72 12.03
CA ALA A 41 4.73 6.03 12.69
C ALA A 41 6.09 6.75 12.57
N ASN A 42 7.18 5.99 12.41
CA ASN A 42 8.54 6.53 12.30
C ASN A 42 9.07 6.57 10.85
N ALA A 43 8.36 5.96 9.91
CA ALA A 43 8.83 5.78 8.54
C ALA A 43 9.14 7.11 7.83
N GLN A 44 10.28 7.15 7.18
CA GLN A 44 10.78 8.24 6.34
C GLN A 44 10.85 7.80 4.87
N PRO A 45 10.91 8.75 3.90
CA PRO A 45 11.11 8.41 2.49
C PRO A 45 12.28 7.44 2.28
N GLY A 46 12.01 6.32 1.59
CA GLY A 46 12.98 5.26 1.30
C GLY A 46 12.98 4.11 2.32
N ASP A 47 12.28 4.24 3.44
CA ASP A 47 12.21 3.17 4.44
C ASP A 47 11.41 1.97 3.94
N LYS A 48 11.81 0.79 4.43
CA LYS A 48 11.22 -0.50 4.10
C LYS A 48 10.73 -1.19 5.37
N ILE A 49 9.42 -1.38 5.47
CA ILE A 49 8.78 -2.14 6.55
C ILE A 49 8.53 -3.56 6.03
N THR A 50 9.14 -4.55 6.65
CA THR A 50 9.09 -5.95 6.22
C THR A 50 8.31 -6.78 7.22
N LEU A 51 7.19 -7.36 6.81
CA LEU A 51 6.46 -8.30 7.66
C LEU A 51 7.20 -9.63 7.75
N ALA A 52 7.47 -10.10 8.96
CA ALA A 52 8.06 -11.41 9.20
C ALA A 52 7.13 -12.54 8.71
N ASN A 53 7.75 -13.63 8.24
CA ASN A 53 7.05 -14.84 7.81
C ASN A 53 6.10 -15.36 8.89
N GLY A 54 4.92 -15.82 8.48
CA GLY A 54 3.93 -16.38 9.38
C GLY A 54 2.51 -15.90 9.08
N VAL A 55 1.60 -16.25 9.98
CA VAL A 55 0.19 -15.83 9.93
C VAL A 55 0.03 -14.56 10.74
N TRP A 56 -0.48 -13.53 10.08
CA TRP A 56 -0.94 -12.27 10.65
C TRP A 56 -2.46 -12.36 10.77
N LEU A 57 -2.91 -12.85 11.92
CA LEU A 57 -4.33 -13.06 12.20
C LEU A 57 -4.97 -11.75 12.66
N ASP A 58 -6.15 -11.44 12.12
CA ASP A 58 -6.97 -10.27 12.49
C ASP A 58 -6.18 -8.95 12.41
N ALA A 59 -5.35 -8.83 11.37
CA ALA A 59 -4.44 -7.71 11.15
C ALA A 59 -5.07 -6.63 10.26
N GLU A 60 -5.59 -5.58 10.88
CA GLU A 60 -6.00 -4.35 10.19
C GLU A 60 -4.79 -3.41 10.02
N LEU A 61 -4.10 -3.52 8.88
CA LEU A 61 -2.92 -2.73 8.57
C LEU A 61 -3.29 -1.37 7.98
N LEU A 62 -2.68 -0.31 8.51
CA LEU A 62 -2.73 1.04 7.93
C LEU A 62 -1.30 1.48 7.62
N LEU A 63 -0.97 1.56 6.33
CA LEU A 63 0.26 2.19 5.86
C LEU A 63 -0.03 3.67 5.57
N GLU A 64 0.38 4.54 6.48
CA GLU A 64 0.20 5.99 6.37
C GLU A 64 1.57 6.68 6.39
N GLY A 65 1.87 7.48 5.37
CA GLY A 65 3.16 8.14 5.25
C GLY A 65 3.32 8.94 3.96
N LYS A 66 4.43 9.66 3.86
CA LYS A 66 4.78 10.45 2.67
C LYS A 66 6.19 10.08 2.23
N GLY A 67 6.29 9.21 1.23
CA GLY A 67 7.53 9.00 0.50
C GLY A 67 7.77 10.08 -0.55
N THR A 68 8.75 9.87 -1.41
CA THR A 68 8.94 10.65 -2.64
C THR A 68 8.97 9.72 -3.85
N GLU A 69 8.94 10.29 -5.06
CA GLU A 69 9.05 9.53 -6.31
C GLU A 69 10.33 8.67 -6.35
N GLU A 70 11.45 9.23 -5.88
CA GLU A 70 12.75 8.55 -5.85
C GLU A 70 12.94 7.66 -4.62
N ALA A 71 12.19 7.90 -3.55
CA ALA A 71 12.33 7.23 -2.26
C ALA A 71 10.94 6.92 -1.66
N PRO A 72 10.20 5.95 -2.24
CA PRO A 72 8.90 5.56 -1.71
C PRO A 72 9.06 4.84 -0.36
N ILE A 73 8.03 4.93 0.49
CA ILE A 73 7.94 4.07 1.68
C ILE A 73 7.35 2.72 1.25
N THR A 74 8.06 1.64 1.56
CA THR A 74 7.69 0.30 1.09
C THR A 74 7.23 -0.59 2.23
N LEU A 75 6.03 -1.15 2.13
CA LEU A 75 5.59 -2.31 2.91
C LEU A 75 5.80 -3.58 2.08
N THR A 76 6.60 -4.50 2.58
CA THR A 76 6.90 -5.78 1.91
C THR A 76 6.77 -6.95 2.88
N VAL A 77 7.10 -8.13 2.40
CA VAL A 77 7.13 -9.38 3.16
C VAL A 77 8.54 -9.97 3.17
N GLN A 78 8.90 -10.67 4.24
CA GLN A 78 10.20 -11.31 4.37
C GLN A 78 10.44 -12.33 3.24
N GLU A 79 9.43 -13.14 2.90
CA GLU A 79 9.44 -14.04 1.76
C GLU A 79 8.05 -14.12 1.11
N LYS A 80 7.98 -13.91 -0.20
CA LYS A 80 6.71 -13.94 -0.96
C LYS A 80 6.03 -15.30 -0.79
N GLY A 81 4.74 -15.26 -0.47
CA GLY A 81 3.92 -16.45 -0.22
C GLY A 81 4.03 -17.05 1.19
N LYS A 82 4.91 -16.51 2.06
CA LYS A 82 5.06 -16.98 3.46
C LYS A 82 4.46 -16.05 4.52
N VAL A 83 3.96 -14.88 4.13
CA VAL A 83 3.21 -13.97 5.00
C VAL A 83 1.74 -14.04 4.61
N LEU A 84 0.92 -14.53 5.53
CA LEU A 84 -0.50 -14.79 5.32
C LEU A 84 -1.34 -13.88 6.22
N LEU A 85 -2.23 -13.10 5.62
CA LEU A 85 -3.20 -12.24 6.29
C LEU A 85 -4.50 -13.05 6.36
N GLU A 86 -4.83 -13.54 7.55
CA GLU A 86 -5.97 -14.43 7.80
C GLU A 86 -6.98 -13.79 8.77
N GLY A 87 -8.15 -14.41 8.93
CA GLY A 87 -9.19 -13.90 9.83
C GLY A 87 -9.80 -12.58 9.34
N GLN A 88 -9.92 -11.61 10.24
CA GLN A 88 -10.43 -10.27 9.97
C GLN A 88 -9.31 -9.28 9.65
N SER A 89 -8.51 -9.59 8.63
CA SER A 89 -7.41 -8.72 8.17
C SER A 89 -7.83 -7.81 7.01
N SER A 90 -7.20 -6.63 6.93
CA SER A 90 -7.38 -5.66 5.83
C SER A 90 -6.15 -4.74 5.70
N LEU A 91 -6.07 -3.99 4.61
CA LEU A 91 -5.04 -3.00 4.34
C LEU A 91 -5.68 -1.67 3.91
N ARG A 92 -5.21 -0.58 4.50
CA ARG A 92 -5.46 0.78 4.04
C ARG A 92 -4.16 1.51 3.76
N LEU A 93 -4.13 2.29 2.69
CA LEU A 93 -3.01 3.17 2.34
C LEU A 93 -3.45 4.63 2.41
N ALA A 94 -2.60 5.51 2.94
CA ALA A 94 -2.87 6.94 3.06
C ALA A 94 -1.60 7.78 2.95
N GLY A 95 -1.67 8.86 2.16
CA GLY A 95 -0.53 9.75 1.90
C GLY A 95 -0.02 9.61 0.47
N GLU A 96 1.31 9.60 0.29
CA GLU A 96 1.92 9.76 -1.03
C GLU A 96 3.14 8.85 -1.21
N HIS A 97 3.33 8.33 -2.43
CA HIS A 97 4.48 7.50 -2.80
C HIS A 97 4.71 6.30 -1.88
N LEU A 98 3.65 5.50 -1.71
CA LEU A 98 3.67 4.27 -0.94
C LEU A 98 3.70 3.07 -1.87
N VAL A 99 4.49 2.05 -1.53
CA VAL A 99 4.52 0.76 -2.26
C VAL A 99 4.16 -0.36 -1.31
N VAL A 100 3.26 -1.23 -1.72
CA VAL A 100 2.92 -2.47 -1.02
C VAL A 100 3.18 -3.65 -1.94
N GLU A 101 3.94 -4.64 -1.46
CA GLU A 101 4.28 -5.83 -2.24
C GLU A 101 4.19 -7.15 -1.45
N GLY A 102 3.69 -8.20 -2.10
CA GLY A 102 3.84 -9.59 -1.65
C GLY A 102 2.89 -10.10 -0.58
N LEU A 103 1.83 -9.35 -0.22
CA LEU A 103 0.85 -9.79 0.79
C LEU A 103 -0.09 -10.89 0.24
N VAL A 104 -0.52 -11.82 1.09
CA VAL A 104 -1.47 -12.88 0.74
C VAL A 104 -2.66 -12.87 1.69
N PHE A 105 -3.85 -12.50 1.22
CA PHE A 105 -5.10 -12.58 1.96
C PHE A 105 -5.82 -13.90 1.63
N LYS A 106 -6.05 -14.74 2.65
CA LYS A 106 -6.80 -16.00 2.54
C LYS A 106 -7.37 -16.41 3.91
N HIS A 107 -8.25 -17.41 3.95
CA HIS A 107 -8.83 -17.94 5.20
C HIS A 107 -9.46 -16.86 6.11
N GLY A 108 -10.23 -15.95 5.51
CA GLY A 108 -10.80 -14.82 6.24
C GLY A 108 -11.65 -13.93 5.35
N TYR A 109 -11.93 -12.73 5.85
CA TYR A 109 -12.68 -11.69 5.17
C TYR A 109 -12.35 -10.33 5.78
N THR A 110 -12.59 -9.23 5.08
CA THR A 110 -12.35 -7.90 5.65
C THR A 110 -13.39 -7.57 6.72
N PRO A 111 -13.01 -6.98 7.88
CA PRO A 111 -13.96 -6.42 8.84
C PRO A 111 -14.48 -5.04 8.41
N THR A 112 -14.02 -4.52 7.28
CA THR A 112 -14.36 -3.19 6.76
C THR A 112 -15.07 -3.29 5.41
N SER A 113 -15.27 -2.16 4.71
CA SER A 113 -15.89 -2.16 3.38
C SER A 113 -14.95 -2.62 2.26
N GLU A 114 -13.63 -2.66 2.48
CA GLU A 114 -12.64 -3.10 1.49
C GLU A 114 -11.56 -4.01 2.10
N VAL A 115 -11.03 -4.98 1.34
CA VAL A 115 -9.81 -5.73 1.77
C VAL A 115 -8.58 -4.84 1.63
N ILE A 116 -8.44 -4.15 0.49
CA ILE A 116 -7.39 -3.16 0.23
C ILE A 116 -8.05 -1.83 -0.16
N SER A 117 -7.77 -0.76 0.58
CA SER A 117 -8.31 0.59 0.32
C SER A 117 -7.18 1.61 0.11
N PHE A 118 -7.21 2.36 -0.99
CA PHE A 118 -6.28 3.48 -1.25
C PHE A 118 -6.70 4.77 -0.52
N ARG A 119 -7.25 4.62 0.68
CA ARG A 119 -7.56 5.71 1.61
C ARG A 119 -7.65 5.17 3.03
N LYS A 120 -7.39 6.04 4.01
CA LYS A 120 -7.71 5.77 5.42
C LYS A 120 -9.18 6.05 5.72
N ASN A 121 -9.70 7.15 5.20
CA ASN A 121 -11.07 7.65 5.37
C ASN A 121 -11.45 8.55 4.17
N LYS A 122 -12.56 9.29 4.25
CA LYS A 122 -13.05 10.11 3.11
C LYS A 122 -12.14 11.31 2.81
N GLU A 123 -11.39 11.79 3.80
CA GLU A 123 -10.57 12.99 3.76
C GLU A 123 -9.10 12.69 3.49
N THR A 124 -8.64 11.48 3.80
CA THR A 124 -7.23 11.07 3.72
C THR A 124 -7.06 9.93 2.72
N LEU A 125 -6.64 10.28 1.50
CA LEU A 125 -6.45 9.41 0.34
C LEU A 125 -4.99 8.98 0.18
N CYS A 126 -4.72 8.05 -0.74
CA CYS A 126 -3.39 7.72 -1.24
C CYS A 126 -3.20 8.26 -2.66
N ASN A 127 -2.07 8.90 -2.97
CA ASN A 127 -1.71 9.32 -4.32
C ASN A 127 -0.30 8.82 -4.69
N HIS A 128 -0.06 8.54 -5.97
CA HIS A 128 1.22 7.99 -6.43
C HIS A 128 1.62 6.67 -5.73
N CYS A 129 0.63 5.91 -5.26
CA CYS A 129 0.82 4.68 -4.50
C CYS A 129 0.72 3.45 -5.41
N ARG A 130 1.41 2.37 -5.07
CA ARG A 130 1.44 1.12 -5.83
C ARG A 130 1.12 -0.07 -4.94
N VAL A 131 0.22 -0.93 -5.39
CA VAL A 131 0.00 -2.26 -4.80
C VAL A 131 0.33 -3.31 -5.85
N THR A 132 1.30 -4.16 -5.55
CA THR A 132 1.81 -5.13 -6.51
C THR A 132 2.10 -6.51 -5.92
N GLU A 133 2.05 -7.54 -6.76
CA GLU A 133 2.42 -8.92 -6.37
C GLU A 133 1.65 -9.44 -5.13
N CYS A 134 0.44 -8.93 -4.90
CA CYS A 134 -0.42 -9.36 -3.81
C CYS A 134 -1.43 -10.41 -4.29
N VAL A 135 -1.89 -11.24 -3.36
CA VAL A 135 -2.86 -12.31 -3.60
C VAL A 135 -4.09 -12.08 -2.72
N ILE A 136 -5.28 -12.16 -3.29
CA ILE A 136 -6.54 -12.30 -2.56
C ILE A 136 -7.23 -13.58 -3.06
N ASP A 137 -7.25 -14.61 -2.20
CA ASP A 137 -7.71 -15.95 -2.53
C ASP A 137 -8.86 -16.39 -1.61
N ASN A 138 -10.06 -16.46 -2.19
CA ASN A 138 -11.29 -16.88 -1.51
C ASN A 138 -11.58 -16.14 -0.17
N TYR A 139 -11.16 -14.88 -0.07
CA TYR A 139 -11.29 -14.05 1.12
C TYR A 139 -12.66 -13.37 1.21
N ASN A 140 -13.69 -14.16 1.55
CA ASN A 140 -15.10 -13.81 1.40
C ASN A 140 -15.81 -13.64 2.73
N ASN A 141 -16.64 -12.60 2.85
CA ASN A 141 -17.61 -12.50 3.93
C ASN A 141 -18.47 -13.79 3.99
N PRO A 142 -18.68 -14.40 5.18
CA PRO A 142 -19.51 -15.59 5.32
C PRO A 142 -20.96 -15.35 4.88
N GLU A 143 -21.46 -14.12 5.03
CA GLU A 143 -22.78 -13.72 4.57
C GLU A 143 -22.73 -13.25 3.12
N ARG A 144 -23.27 -14.07 2.22
CA ARG A 144 -23.16 -13.88 0.76
C ARG A 144 -23.70 -12.54 0.25
N PHE A 145 -24.68 -11.96 0.95
CA PHE A 145 -25.29 -10.69 0.55
C PHE A 145 -24.79 -9.49 1.35
N GLU A 146 -23.86 -9.70 2.29
CA GLU A 146 -23.11 -8.60 2.88
C GLU A 146 -22.08 -8.10 1.88
N SER A 147 -22.15 -6.79 1.60
CA SER A 147 -21.36 -6.18 0.54
C SER A 147 -20.00 -5.74 1.04
N ASP A 148 -18.95 -6.20 0.37
CA ASP A 148 -17.60 -5.66 0.47
C ASP A 148 -16.96 -5.55 -0.91
N TYR A 149 -15.90 -4.76 -1.02
CA TYR A 149 -15.00 -4.80 -2.16
C TYR A 149 -13.71 -5.51 -1.76
N TRP A 150 -13.03 -6.12 -2.72
CA TRP A 150 -11.65 -6.53 -2.44
C TRP A 150 -10.69 -5.36 -2.58
N VAL A 151 -10.86 -4.53 -3.61
CA VAL A 151 -9.97 -3.39 -3.84
C VAL A 151 -10.77 -2.13 -4.13
N GLY A 152 -10.56 -1.10 -3.32
CA GLY A 152 -11.10 0.26 -3.54
C GLY A 152 -9.97 1.23 -3.87
N ILE A 153 -9.94 1.73 -5.09
CA ILE A 153 -8.96 2.73 -5.54
C ILE A 153 -9.60 4.13 -5.50
N TYR A 154 -8.90 5.05 -4.86
CA TYR A 154 -9.25 6.47 -4.68
C TYR A 154 -8.01 7.32 -5.00
N GLY A 155 -8.11 8.65 -4.92
CA GLY A 155 -6.98 9.55 -5.17
C GLY A 155 -6.55 9.57 -6.63
N LYS A 156 -5.27 9.85 -6.88
CA LYS A 156 -4.69 9.99 -8.22
C LYS A 156 -3.36 9.27 -8.38
N ASN A 157 -3.04 8.91 -9.61
CA ASN A 157 -1.77 8.36 -10.06
C ASN A 157 -1.35 7.06 -9.35
N ASN A 158 -2.32 6.34 -8.77
CA ASN A 158 -2.08 5.04 -8.18
C ASN A 158 -1.98 3.93 -9.23
N ARG A 159 -1.20 2.89 -8.90
CA ARG A 159 -1.03 1.70 -9.72
C ARG A 159 -1.42 0.43 -8.96
N PHE A 160 -2.14 -0.45 -9.63
CA PHE A 160 -2.48 -1.77 -9.11
C PHE A 160 -2.04 -2.82 -10.14
N ASP A 161 -0.96 -3.55 -9.88
CA ASP A 161 -0.32 -4.36 -10.92
C ASP A 161 0.29 -5.69 -10.44
N HIS A 162 0.31 -6.71 -11.30
CA HIS A 162 0.85 -8.05 -10.99
C HIS A 162 0.17 -8.74 -9.80
N ASN A 163 -1.09 -8.40 -9.49
CA ASN A 163 -1.84 -9.01 -8.41
C ASN A 163 -2.66 -10.22 -8.90
N TYR A 164 -3.02 -11.10 -7.97
CA TYR A 164 -3.82 -12.30 -8.21
C TYR A 164 -5.09 -12.28 -7.36
N LEU A 165 -6.26 -12.16 -7.99
CA LEU A 165 -7.55 -12.06 -7.31
C LEU A 165 -8.45 -13.22 -7.78
N VAL A 166 -8.83 -14.15 -6.89
CA VAL A 166 -9.66 -15.31 -7.28
C VAL A 166 -10.70 -15.70 -6.25
N GLY A 167 -11.91 -15.99 -6.72
CA GLY A 167 -12.93 -16.66 -5.92
C GLY A 167 -13.76 -15.74 -5.02
N LYS A 168 -14.06 -14.51 -5.46
CA LYS A 168 -15.03 -13.65 -4.75
C LYS A 168 -16.44 -14.24 -4.91
N ARG A 169 -17.23 -14.32 -3.83
CA ARG A 169 -18.51 -15.06 -3.78
C ARG A 169 -19.66 -14.26 -3.18
N ASN A 170 -19.37 -13.23 -2.40
CA ASN A 170 -20.35 -12.33 -1.82
C ASN A 170 -20.58 -11.09 -2.70
N VAL A 171 -21.68 -10.38 -2.47
CA VAL A 171 -22.03 -9.13 -3.17
C VAL A 171 -20.91 -8.11 -3.05
N GLY A 172 -20.75 -7.30 -4.09
CA GLY A 172 -19.81 -6.20 -4.16
C GLY A 172 -18.71 -6.48 -5.17
N VAL A 173 -18.32 -5.43 -5.89
CA VAL A 173 -17.34 -5.51 -6.96
C VAL A 173 -15.99 -5.99 -6.44
N THR A 174 -15.26 -6.78 -7.25
CA THR A 174 -13.91 -7.22 -6.87
C THR A 174 -12.95 -6.02 -6.79
N LEU A 175 -12.86 -5.19 -7.83
CA LEU A 175 -12.10 -3.94 -7.83
C LEU A 175 -12.96 -2.75 -8.29
N ALA A 176 -12.97 -1.66 -7.51
CA ALA A 176 -13.65 -0.42 -7.86
C ALA A 176 -12.69 0.76 -7.91
N VAL A 177 -12.73 1.54 -9.00
CA VAL A 177 -12.21 2.92 -9.02
C VAL A 177 -13.34 3.87 -8.63
N ARG A 178 -13.10 4.68 -7.61
CA ARG A 178 -14.12 5.52 -6.98
C ARG A 178 -13.87 7.00 -7.31
N LEU A 179 -14.92 7.67 -7.80
CA LEU A 179 -14.86 9.06 -8.29
C LEU A 179 -15.63 10.03 -7.37
N ASN A 180 -15.86 9.64 -6.11
CA ASN A 180 -16.81 10.30 -5.21
C ASN A 180 -16.35 11.67 -4.68
N THR A 181 -15.12 12.07 -4.96
CA THR A 181 -14.58 13.41 -4.67
C THR A 181 -13.73 13.89 -5.84
N ALA A 182 -13.52 15.21 -5.97
CA ALA A 182 -12.70 15.79 -7.04
C ALA A 182 -11.24 15.30 -6.99
N GLU A 183 -10.75 14.98 -5.79
CA GLU A 183 -9.42 14.43 -5.53
C GLU A 183 -9.28 12.99 -6.05
N SER A 184 -10.37 12.28 -6.33
CA SER A 184 -10.35 10.93 -6.93
C SER A 184 -10.80 10.88 -8.40
N GLN A 185 -11.11 12.04 -8.99
CA GLN A 185 -11.48 12.21 -10.41
C GLN A 185 -10.25 12.57 -11.25
N GLU A 186 -10.33 12.36 -12.57
CA GLU A 186 -9.20 12.57 -13.49
C GLU A 186 -7.91 11.94 -12.93
N ASN A 187 -8.07 10.70 -12.47
CA ASN A 187 -7.14 10.06 -11.56
C ASN A 187 -5.88 9.54 -12.24
N ASN A 188 -5.92 9.20 -13.53
CA ASN A 188 -4.78 8.60 -14.22
C ASN A 188 -4.25 7.34 -13.51
N HIS A 189 -5.15 6.56 -12.90
CA HIS A 189 -4.79 5.26 -12.35
C HIS A 189 -4.37 4.29 -13.45
N LEU A 190 -3.45 3.39 -13.13
CA LEU A 190 -3.02 2.32 -14.01
C LEU A 190 -3.29 0.95 -13.35
N ILE A 191 -4.03 0.09 -14.05
CA ILE A 191 -4.40 -1.24 -13.56
C ILE A 191 -3.91 -2.26 -14.58
N ASP A 192 -2.70 -2.80 -14.42
CA ASP A 192 -2.04 -3.58 -15.46
C ASP A 192 -1.49 -4.93 -14.95
N HIS A 193 -1.39 -5.93 -15.83
CA HIS A 193 -0.79 -7.24 -15.51
C HIS A 193 -1.39 -8.01 -14.32
N ASN A 194 -2.65 -7.74 -13.96
CA ASN A 194 -3.34 -8.47 -12.90
C ASN A 194 -4.01 -9.74 -13.44
N TYR A 195 -4.00 -10.81 -12.65
CA TYR A 195 -4.80 -12.00 -12.90
C TYR A 195 -6.12 -11.91 -12.13
N PHE A 196 -7.20 -11.59 -12.83
CA PHE A 196 -8.56 -11.74 -12.33
C PHE A 196 -9.05 -13.16 -12.65
N GLY A 197 -8.97 -14.03 -11.64
CA GLY A 197 -9.28 -15.45 -11.76
C GLY A 197 -10.77 -15.76 -11.78
N HIS A 198 -11.09 -17.04 -11.55
CA HIS A 198 -12.47 -17.52 -11.51
C HIS A 198 -13.33 -16.70 -10.53
N HIS A 199 -14.44 -16.17 -11.05
CA HIS A 199 -15.45 -15.45 -10.30
C HIS A 199 -16.79 -16.21 -10.43
N PRO A 200 -17.21 -16.96 -9.39
CA PRO A 200 -18.46 -17.71 -9.40
C PRO A 200 -19.68 -16.83 -9.67
N ILE A 201 -20.73 -17.44 -10.26
CA ILE A 201 -22.00 -16.74 -10.51
C ILE A 201 -22.62 -16.29 -9.18
N LEU A 202 -22.79 -14.98 -9.01
CA LEU A 202 -23.44 -14.40 -7.83
C LEU A 202 -24.96 -14.70 -7.79
N GLY A 203 -25.62 -14.75 -8.95
CA GLY A 203 -27.08 -14.93 -9.02
C GLY A 203 -27.88 -13.68 -8.61
N SER A 204 -27.23 -12.51 -8.62
CA SER A 204 -27.82 -11.19 -8.38
C SER A 204 -26.97 -10.11 -9.08
N ASN A 205 -27.44 -8.86 -9.07
CA ASN A 205 -26.61 -7.71 -9.43
C ASN A 205 -25.49 -7.47 -8.39
N GLY A 206 -24.44 -6.75 -8.77
CA GLY A 206 -23.34 -6.39 -7.86
C GLY A 206 -22.20 -7.42 -7.79
N GLY A 207 -22.08 -8.30 -8.79
CA GLY A 207 -21.01 -9.30 -8.91
C GLY A 207 -19.99 -8.96 -9.99
N GLU A 208 -19.71 -7.67 -10.21
CA GLU A 208 -18.75 -7.25 -11.23
C GLU A 208 -17.30 -7.54 -10.77
N THR A 209 -16.42 -7.89 -11.71
CA THR A 209 -14.99 -8.02 -11.41
C THR A 209 -14.32 -6.64 -11.30
N LEU A 210 -14.63 -5.72 -12.22
CA LEU A 210 -14.02 -4.40 -12.27
C LEU A 210 -15.09 -3.36 -12.56
N ARG A 211 -15.07 -2.24 -11.82
CA ARG A 211 -15.94 -1.09 -12.08
C ARG A 211 -15.18 0.22 -11.96
N ILE A 212 -15.34 1.09 -12.95
CA ILE A 212 -14.77 2.44 -12.95
C ILE A 212 -15.91 3.45 -12.84
N GLY A 213 -15.94 4.17 -11.71
CA GLY A 213 -17.00 5.12 -11.41
C GLY A 213 -18.32 4.46 -10.99
N THR A 214 -19.38 5.28 -11.00
CA THR A 214 -20.77 4.86 -10.73
C THR A 214 -21.70 5.73 -11.57
N SER A 215 -22.99 5.40 -11.62
CA SER A 215 -24.00 6.20 -12.32
C SER A 215 -24.00 7.68 -11.92
N HIS A 216 -23.76 7.99 -10.65
CA HIS A 216 -23.75 9.37 -10.14
C HIS A 216 -22.58 10.21 -10.70
N TYR A 217 -21.49 9.56 -11.12
CA TYR A 217 -20.27 10.22 -11.59
C TYR A 217 -19.90 9.79 -13.03
N SER A 218 -20.85 9.25 -13.79
CA SER A 218 -20.56 8.66 -15.11
C SER A 218 -20.23 9.68 -16.18
N LEU A 219 -20.57 10.95 -15.98
CA LEU A 219 -20.21 12.06 -16.87
C LEU A 219 -18.89 12.73 -16.49
N THR A 220 -18.21 12.21 -15.47
CA THR A 220 -16.92 12.72 -15.00
C THR A 220 -15.77 11.90 -15.57
N ASN A 221 -14.72 12.57 -16.02
CA ASN A 221 -13.53 11.90 -16.53
C ASN A 221 -12.83 11.11 -15.41
N SER A 222 -12.62 9.82 -15.64
CA SER A 222 -11.77 8.99 -14.77
C SER A 222 -10.31 9.05 -15.19
N ASN A 223 -10.01 8.95 -16.48
CA ASN A 223 -8.66 8.78 -17.05
C ASN A 223 -7.92 7.51 -16.57
N THR A 224 -8.63 6.55 -15.98
CA THR A 224 -8.05 5.24 -15.62
C THR A 224 -7.70 4.46 -16.87
N ILE A 225 -6.53 3.81 -16.86
CA ILE A 225 -6.07 2.87 -17.89
C ILE A 225 -6.09 1.45 -17.29
N VAL A 226 -6.60 0.50 -18.06
CA VAL A 226 -6.67 -0.93 -17.74
C VAL A 226 -6.12 -1.73 -18.90
#